data_AF-A0A7Y4YGU1-F1
#
_entry.id   AF-A0A7Y4YGU1-F1
#
_cell.length_a   1.000
_cell.length_b   1.000
_cell.length_c   1.000
_cell.angle_alpha   90.00
_cell.angle_beta   90.00
_cell.angle_gamma   90.00
#
_symmetry.space_group_name_H-M   'P 1'
#
loop_
_entity.id
_entity.type
_entity.pdbx_description
1 polymer ?
#
loop_
_entity_poly.entity_id
_entity_poly.type
_entity_poly.pdbx_seq_one_letter_code
_entity_poly.pdbx_strand_id
1 'polypeptide(L)'
;MYQGRFKSFPVETSEYLLTVCRYVERNPVRAGLVERAEHWRWSSAGMRGVVPLHEWPMARPVDWLYRVNEAEATEQLSAIRKSVTKGHPYGSEPWVERMVMQWNLGATLRTRGRPKKELVNNGS
;
A
#
# COMPACT_ATOMS: atom_id res chain seq x y z
N MET A 1 9.08 5.95 21.27
CA MET A 1 7.94 5.05 21.63
C MET A 1 7.40 4.47 20.32
N TYR A 2 7.42 3.15 20.14
CA TYR A 2 6.97 2.52 18.88
C TYR A 2 5.44 2.31 18.91
N GLN A 3 4.71 2.92 17.98
CA GLN A 3 3.25 2.82 17.89
C GLN A 3 2.79 1.56 17.13
N GLY A 4 3.08 0.38 17.68
CA GLY A 4 2.58 -0.91 17.19
C GLY A 4 3.61 -1.76 16.45
N ARG A 5 3.14 -2.90 15.91
CA ARG A 5 3.97 -3.89 15.19
C ARG A 5 4.24 -3.44 13.75
N PHE A 6 5.41 -3.81 13.24
CA PHE A 6 5.74 -3.70 11.82
C PHE A 6 4.67 -4.38 10.94
N LYS A 7 4.37 -3.78 9.79
CA LYS A 7 3.37 -4.26 8.84
C LYS A 7 4.08 -4.73 7.56
N SER A 8 3.84 -5.98 7.18
CA SER A 8 4.31 -6.59 5.94
C SER A 8 3.14 -7.26 5.23
N PHE A 9 3.07 -7.13 3.92
CA PHE A 9 2.07 -7.80 3.08
C PHE A 9 2.68 -8.14 1.72
N PRO A 10 2.23 -9.24 1.07
CA PRO A 10 2.73 -9.61 -0.25
C PRO A 10 2.16 -8.67 -1.32
N VAL A 11 2.96 -8.44 -2.36
CA VAL A 11 2.63 -7.61 -3.52
C VAL A 11 2.76 -8.45 -4.79
N GLU A 12 1.77 -8.40 -5.68
CA GLU A 12 1.69 -9.31 -6.84
C GLU A 12 2.81 -9.08 -7.87
N THR A 13 2.92 -7.85 -8.37
CA THR A 13 3.83 -7.52 -9.47
C THR A 13 4.65 -6.28 -9.19
N SER A 14 5.62 -6.05 -10.07
CA SER A 14 6.45 -4.87 -10.13
C SER A 14 5.63 -3.56 -10.20
N GLU A 15 4.54 -3.57 -10.94
CA GLU A 15 3.63 -2.44 -11.12
C GLU A 15 2.88 -2.12 -9.82
N TYR A 16 2.40 -3.13 -9.11
CA TYR A 16 1.80 -2.93 -7.78
C TYR A 16 2.85 -2.45 -6.77
N LEU A 17 4.09 -2.94 -6.84
CA LEU A 17 5.18 -2.47 -5.99
C LEU A 17 5.49 -0.98 -6.26
N LEU A 18 5.48 -0.55 -7.52
CA LEU A 18 5.58 0.86 -7.86
C LEU A 18 4.46 1.67 -7.20
N THR A 19 3.21 1.22 -7.22
CA THR A 19 2.14 1.94 -6.51
C THR A 19 2.39 2.04 -4.99
N VAL A 20 2.97 0.99 -4.38
CA VAL A 20 3.37 1.03 -2.96
C VAL A 20 4.48 2.04 -2.70
N CYS A 21 5.53 2.04 -3.52
CA CYS A 21 6.61 3.01 -3.40
C CYS A 21 6.11 4.46 -3.60
N ARG A 22 5.21 4.68 -4.57
CA ARG A 22 4.59 5.99 -4.80
C ARG A 22 3.82 6.45 -3.58
N TYR A 23 3.02 5.57 -2.99
CA TYR A 23 2.27 5.88 -1.77
C TYR A 23 3.20 6.36 -0.66
N VAL A 24 4.29 5.63 -0.39
CA VAL A 24 5.27 5.97 0.65
C VAL A 24 5.96 7.30 0.37
N GLU A 25 6.49 7.49 -0.84
CA GLU A 25 7.22 8.71 -1.20
C GLU A 25 6.30 9.94 -1.24
N ARG A 26 5.01 9.78 -1.55
CA ARG A 26 4.01 10.86 -1.56
C ARG A 26 3.40 11.13 -0.17
N ASN A 27 3.63 10.30 0.85
CA ASN A 27 3.11 10.51 2.21
C ASN A 27 3.28 11.95 2.72
N PRO A 28 4.45 12.60 2.59
CA PRO A 28 4.67 13.96 3.10
C PRO A 28 3.79 15.00 2.40
N VAL A 29 3.57 14.85 1.09
CA VAL A 29 2.65 15.71 0.32
C VAL A 29 1.22 15.49 0.79
N ARG A 30 0.80 14.23 0.95
CA ARG A 30 -0.55 13.90 1.43
C ARG A 30 -0.81 14.37 2.87
N ALA A 31 0.23 14.48 3.67
CA ALA A 31 0.16 15.01 5.04
C ALA A 31 0.21 16.54 5.10
N GLY A 32 0.34 17.23 3.96
CA GLY A 32 0.45 18.69 3.88
C GLY A 32 1.78 19.23 4.41
N LEU A 33 2.82 18.39 4.51
CA LEU A 33 4.12 18.79 5.05
C LEU A 33 5.00 19.49 4.01
N VAL A 34 4.81 19.16 2.74
CA VAL A 34 5.54 19.71 1.58
C VAL A 34 4.65 19.73 0.35
N GLU A 35 4.92 20.63 -0.59
CA GLU A 35 4.17 20.72 -1.86
C GLU A 35 4.55 19.61 -2.85
N ARG A 36 5.81 19.17 -2.81
CA ARG A 36 6.37 18.15 -3.71
C ARG A 36 7.13 17.09 -2.91
N ALA A 37 7.10 15.84 -3.36
CA ALA A 37 7.66 14.71 -2.61
C ALA A 37 9.17 14.83 -2.39
N GLU A 38 9.91 15.31 -3.40
CA GLU A 38 11.36 15.53 -3.34
C GLU A 38 11.77 16.63 -2.36
N HIS A 39 10.86 17.50 -1.92
CA HIS A 39 11.16 18.50 -0.89
C HIS A 39 11.25 17.88 0.52
N TRP A 40 10.80 16.64 0.70
CA TRP A 40 10.89 15.94 1.98
C TRP A 40 12.23 15.21 2.11
N ARG A 41 13.20 15.87 2.77
CA ARG A 41 14.57 15.35 3.01
C ARG A 41 14.66 14.04 3.80
N TRP A 42 13.58 13.56 4.40
CA TRP A 42 13.56 12.30 5.15
C TRP A 42 12.93 11.16 4.35
N SER A 43 13.03 11.20 3.02
CA SER A 43 12.59 10.16 2.10
C SER A 43 13.66 9.83 1.05
N SER A 44 13.52 8.66 0.42
CA SER A 44 14.31 8.30 -0.77
C SER A 44 14.08 9.26 -1.95
N ALA A 45 12.92 9.92 -2.03
CA ALA A 45 12.66 10.93 -3.06
C ALA A 45 13.52 12.18 -2.84
N GLY A 46 13.60 12.68 -1.61
CA GLY A 46 14.36 13.90 -1.29
C GLY A 46 15.87 13.70 -1.06
N MET A 47 16.32 12.47 -0.79
CA MET A 47 17.74 12.18 -0.53
C MET A 47 18.47 11.57 -1.73
N ARG A 48 17.77 11.34 -2.85
CA ARG A 48 18.38 10.75 -4.04
C ARG A 48 19.42 11.71 -4.64
N GLY A 49 20.63 11.19 -4.87
CA GLY A 49 21.75 12.00 -5.33
C GLY A 49 22.50 12.74 -4.21
N VAL A 50 21.96 12.73 -2.98
CA VAL A 50 22.62 13.27 -1.79
C VAL A 50 23.33 12.15 -1.01
N VAL A 51 22.70 10.99 -0.91
CA VAL A 51 23.25 9.80 -0.24
C VAL A 51 23.15 8.57 -1.15
N PRO A 52 24.04 7.58 -1.00
CA PRO A 52 23.87 6.31 -1.67
C PRO A 52 22.59 5.62 -1.18
N LEU A 53 21.72 5.29 -2.13
CA LEU A 53 20.50 4.52 -1.89
C LEU A 53 20.67 3.14 -2.49
N HIS A 54 20.12 2.12 -1.83
CA HIS A 54 20.08 0.78 -2.40
C HIS A 54 19.29 0.80 -3.73
N GLU A 55 19.77 0.02 -4.69
CA GLU A 55 19.08 -0.13 -5.97
C GLU A 55 17.71 -0.74 -5.78
N TRP A 56 16.78 -0.34 -6.63
CA TRP A 56 15.45 -0.93 -6.62
C TRP A 56 15.54 -2.38 -7.13
N PRO A 57 14.67 -3.29 -6.67
CA PRO A 57 14.62 -4.66 -7.18
C PRO A 57 14.16 -4.74 -8.65
N MET A 58 13.88 -3.58 -9.27
CA MET A 58 13.48 -3.40 -10.66
C MET A 58 14.07 -2.10 -11.21
N ALA A 59 14.00 -1.92 -12.54
CA ALA A 59 14.28 -0.63 -13.14
C ALA A 59 13.28 0.43 -12.64
N ARG A 60 13.80 1.51 -12.06
CA ARG A 60 12.97 2.66 -11.65
C ARG A 60 12.55 3.43 -12.90
N PRO A 61 11.25 3.76 -13.07
CA PRO A 61 10.79 4.57 -14.18
C PRO A 61 11.53 5.91 -14.26
N VAL A 62 11.85 6.36 -15.48
CA VAL A 62 12.57 7.62 -15.71
C VAL A 62 11.75 8.83 -15.24
N ASP A 63 10.44 8.76 -15.42
CA ASP A 63 9.43 9.76 -15.04
C ASP A 63 8.94 9.59 -13.59
N TRP A 64 9.67 8.87 -12.74
CA TRP A 64 9.18 8.49 -11.42
C TRP A 64 8.76 9.67 -10.53
N LEU A 65 9.59 10.72 -10.43
CA LEU A 65 9.25 11.90 -9.61
C LEU A 65 8.01 12.63 -10.13
N TYR A 66 7.80 12.64 -11.44
CA TYR A 66 6.59 13.20 -12.03
C TYR A 66 5.37 12.39 -11.56
N ARG A 67 5.40 11.06 -11.73
CA ARG A 67 4.32 10.17 -11.27
C ARG A 67 4.04 10.31 -9.77
N VAL A 68 5.08 10.40 -8.93
CA VAL A 68 4.90 10.58 -7.48
C VAL A 68 4.17 11.87 -7.15
N ASN A 69 4.38 12.94 -7.92
CA ASN A 69 3.75 14.24 -7.70
C ASN A 69 2.36 14.39 -8.35
N GLU A 70 1.96 13.51 -9.27
CA GLU A 70 0.60 13.50 -9.83
C GLU A 70 -0.50 13.17 -8.79
N ALA A 71 -1.71 13.64 -9.05
CA ALA A 71 -2.89 13.29 -8.26
C ALA A 71 -3.10 11.76 -8.24
N GLU A 72 -3.54 11.24 -7.09
CA GLU A 72 -3.81 9.81 -6.91
C GLU A 72 -5.33 9.57 -6.92
N ALA A 73 -5.76 8.50 -7.58
CA ALA A 73 -7.14 8.07 -7.55
C ALA A 73 -7.53 7.59 -6.13
N THR A 74 -8.69 8.04 -5.65
CA THR A 74 -9.20 7.70 -4.30
C THR A 74 -9.33 6.19 -4.09
N GLU A 75 -9.71 5.44 -5.13
CA GLU A 75 -9.87 3.99 -5.09
C GLU A 75 -8.53 3.27 -4.86
N GLN A 76 -7.49 3.62 -5.64
CA GLN A 76 -6.15 3.07 -5.47
C GLN A 76 -5.60 3.36 -4.07
N LEU A 77 -5.83 4.57 -3.57
CA LEU A 77 -5.44 4.98 -2.22
C LEU A 77 -6.16 4.17 -1.12
N SER A 78 -7.44 3.84 -1.34
CA SER A 78 -8.21 3.02 -0.39
C SER A 78 -7.69 1.59 -0.34
N ALA A 79 -7.34 1.00 -1.49
CA ALA A 79 -6.83 -0.36 -1.59
C ALA A 79 -5.48 -0.51 -0.85
N ILE A 80 -4.54 0.41 -1.08
CA ILE A 80 -3.24 0.35 -0.39
C ILE A 80 -3.37 0.61 1.12
N ARG A 81 -4.27 1.51 1.55
CA ARG A 81 -4.53 1.75 2.98
C ARG A 81 -5.07 0.50 3.68
N LYS A 82 -5.89 -0.30 2.98
CA LYS A 82 -6.36 -1.60 3.48
C LYS A 82 -5.18 -2.54 3.73
N SER A 83 -4.25 -2.63 2.78
CA SER A 83 -3.01 -3.42 2.89
C SER A 83 -2.11 -2.95 4.05
N VAL A 84 -1.82 -1.66 4.14
CA VAL A 84 -1.00 -1.07 5.23
C VAL A 84 -1.62 -1.31 6.60
N THR A 85 -2.94 -1.20 6.73
CA THR A 85 -3.61 -1.33 8.03
C THR A 85 -3.76 -2.80 8.46
N LYS A 86 -4.19 -3.66 7.54
CA LYS A 86 -4.61 -5.04 7.83
C LYS A 86 -3.61 -6.12 7.44
N GLY A 87 -2.52 -5.79 6.75
CA GLY A 87 -1.61 -6.78 6.17
C GLY A 87 -2.25 -7.54 5.00
N HIS A 88 -3.24 -6.94 4.34
CA HIS A 88 -3.95 -7.52 3.21
C HIS A 88 -3.04 -7.57 1.97
N PRO A 89 -2.93 -8.71 1.25
CA PRO A 89 -2.22 -8.78 -0.02
C PRO A 89 -2.60 -7.64 -0.96
N TYR A 90 -1.63 -7.11 -1.71
CA TYR A 90 -1.86 -6.00 -2.64
C TYR A 90 -1.59 -6.45 -4.08
N GLY A 91 -2.63 -6.49 -4.90
CA GLY A 91 -2.59 -7.01 -6.26
C GLY A 91 -4.00 -7.05 -6.87
N SER A 92 -4.12 -7.77 -7.99
CA SER A 92 -5.39 -8.07 -8.62
C SER A 92 -6.29 -8.92 -7.71
N GLU A 93 -7.60 -8.76 -7.81
CA GLU A 93 -8.56 -9.48 -6.96
C GLU A 93 -8.40 -11.01 -7.03
N PRO A 94 -8.27 -11.65 -8.22
CA PRO A 94 -8.07 -13.10 -8.31
C PRO A 94 -6.78 -13.58 -7.64
N TRP A 95 -5.72 -12.77 -7.70
CA TRP A 95 -4.45 -13.10 -7.04
C TRP A 95 -4.54 -12.94 -5.53
N VAL A 96 -5.19 -11.87 -5.05
CA VAL A 96 -5.44 -11.63 -3.63
C VAL A 96 -6.24 -12.78 -3.02
N GLU A 97 -7.31 -13.23 -3.68
CA GLU A 97 -8.11 -14.37 -3.22
C GLU A 97 -7.27 -15.65 -3.11
N ARG A 98 -6.48 -15.95 -4.14
CA ARG A 98 -5.56 -17.10 -4.15
C ARG A 98 -4.57 -17.02 -2.97
N MET A 99 -3.95 -15.86 -2.76
CA MET A 99 -3.00 -15.66 -1.66
C MET A 99 -3.67 -15.81 -0.30
N VAL A 100 -4.90 -15.33 -0.16
CA VAL A 100 -5.65 -15.49 1.10
C VAL A 100 -5.96 -16.95 1.39
N MET A 101 -6.39 -17.70 0.39
CA MET A 101 -6.66 -19.13 0.54
C MET A 101 -5.39 -19.93 0.82
N GLN A 102 -4.33 -19.72 0.03
CA GLN A 102 -3.08 -20.48 0.12
C GLN A 102 -2.35 -20.27 1.45
N TRP A 103 -2.36 -19.05 1.98
CA TRP A 103 -1.62 -18.67 3.18
C TRP A 103 -2.50 -18.49 4.42
N ASN A 104 -3.76 -18.94 4.35
CA ASN A 104 -4.77 -18.81 5.42
C ASN A 104 -4.88 -17.37 5.98
N LEU A 105 -4.78 -16.35 5.11
CA LEU A 105 -4.80 -14.93 5.48
C LEU A 105 -6.23 -14.38 5.60
N GLY A 106 -7.24 -15.23 5.81
CA GLY A 106 -8.65 -14.85 5.84
C GLY A 106 -8.98 -13.79 6.88
N ALA A 107 -8.19 -13.71 7.97
CA ALA A 107 -8.28 -12.67 8.98
C ALA A 107 -8.05 -11.24 8.42
N THR A 108 -7.27 -11.10 7.34
CA THR A 108 -6.97 -9.79 6.71
C THR A 108 -8.15 -9.25 5.88
N LEU A 109 -9.03 -10.15 5.40
CA LEU A 109 -10.23 -9.79 4.63
C LEU A 109 -11.38 -9.31 5.53
N ARG A 110 -11.48 -9.84 6.74
CA ARG A 110 -12.60 -9.57 7.64
C ARG A 110 -12.73 -8.08 7.98
N THR A 111 -13.96 -7.58 7.96
CA THR A 111 -14.30 -6.26 8.52
C THR A 111 -14.05 -6.27 10.03
N ARG A 112 -13.60 -5.14 10.58
CA ARG A 112 -13.34 -5.02 12.02
C ARG A 112 -14.68 -4.94 12.74
N GLY A 113 -15.05 -5.98 13.49
CA GLY A 113 -16.32 -6.05 14.22
C GLY A 113 -16.85 -7.48 14.39
N ARG A 114 -17.93 -7.64 15.17
CA ARG A 114 -18.66 -8.91 15.30
C ARG A 114 -19.19 -9.35 13.92
N PRO A 115 -19.04 -10.62 13.52
CA PRO A 115 -19.68 -11.13 12.30
C PRO A 115 -21.18 -10.79 12.32
N LYS A 116 -21.71 -10.25 11.21
CA LYS A 116 -23.16 -10.04 11.10
C LYS A 116 -23.84 -11.41 11.21
N LYS A 117 -24.86 -11.50 12.08
CA LYS A 117 -25.66 -12.71 12.22
C LYS A 117 -26.37 -12.92 10.89
N GLU A 118 -26.10 -14.04 10.21
CA GLU A 118 -26.90 -14.44 9.06
C GLU A 118 -28.34 -14.64 9.56
N LEU A 119 -29.27 -13.91 8.95
CA LEU A 119 -30.69 -14.17 9.13
C LEU A 119 -30.97 -15.47 8.37
N VAL A 120 -30.91 -16.59 9.10
CA VAL A 120 -31.42 -17.86 8.61
C VAL A 120 -32.93 -17.70 8.47
N ASN A 121 -33.39 -17.43 7.25
CA ASN A 121 -34.80 -17.55 6.89
C ASN A 121 -35.13 -19.04 6.84
N ASN A 122 -35.55 -19.59 7.98
CA ASN A 122 -36.32 -20.83 8.00
C ASN A 122 -37.75 -20.48 7.56
N GLY A 123 -37.95 -20.44 6.24
CA GLY A 123 -39.28 -20.40 5.62
C GLY A 123 -39.86 -21.81 5.59
N SER A 124 -41.06 -21.92 6.15
CA SER A 124 -41.93 -23.09 6.33
C SER A 124 -42.27 -23.87 5.07
#